data_AF-A0A4S8LNT5-F1
#
_entry.id   AF-A0A4S8LNT5-F1
#
_cell.length_a   1.000
_cell.length_b   1.000
_cell.length_c   1.000
_cell.angle_alpha   90.00
_cell.angle_beta   90.00
_cell.angle_gamma   90.00
#
_symmetry.space_group_name_H-M   'P 1'
#
loop_
_entity.id
_entity.type
_entity.pdbx_description
1 polymer ?
#
loop_
_entity_poly.entity_id
_entity_poly.type
_entity_poly.pdbx_seq_one_letter_code
_entity_poly.pdbx_strand_id
1 'polypeptide(L)'
;IMAPVSKWTDPIGSDILKQIISRRVPQWPNGLRDYQLENIPRVLAGQNILVFTATGDGKSSFYDIPLLVHKELSENPGLYPPFPVREHPTAIVVTPTKGLADSIV
;
A
#
# COMPACT_ATOMS: atom_id res chain seq x y z
N ILE A 1 1.00 29.20 -5.36
CA ILE A 1 1.84 28.17 -6.01
C ILE A 1 1.50 26.85 -5.33
N MET A 2 0.87 25.89 -6.02
CA MET A 2 0.64 24.57 -5.43
C MET A 2 2.00 23.89 -5.21
N ALA A 3 2.19 23.29 -4.04
CA ALA A 3 3.39 22.49 -3.77
C ALA A 3 3.46 21.34 -4.80
N PRO A 4 4.66 20.96 -5.27
CA PRO A 4 4.81 19.84 -6.19
C PRO A 4 4.30 18.55 -5.56
N VAL A 5 3.56 17.75 -6.34
CA VAL A 5 3.02 16.45 -5.92
C VAL A 5 4.17 15.44 -5.77
N SER A 6 4.27 14.82 -4.60
CA SER A 6 5.26 13.78 -4.29
C SER A 6 4.93 12.48 -5.02
N LYS A 7 5.97 11.71 -5.42
CA LYS A 7 5.80 10.40 -6.04
C LYS A 7 6.06 9.29 -5.04
N TRP A 8 5.26 8.23 -5.12
CA TRP A 8 5.41 7.06 -4.26
C TRP A 8 6.75 6.37 -4.43
N THR A 9 7.30 6.33 -5.64
CA THR A 9 8.57 5.66 -5.95
C THR A 9 9.81 6.43 -5.51
N ASP A 10 9.66 7.64 -4.97
CA ASP A 10 10.77 8.42 -4.43
C ASP A 10 11.08 7.97 -2.98
N PRO A 11 12.28 8.22 -2.43
CA PRO A 11 12.63 7.82 -1.06
C PRO A 11 11.62 8.29 0.00
N ILE A 12 11.08 9.49 -0.16
CA ILE A 12 10.03 10.05 0.73
C ILE A 12 8.77 9.17 0.75
N GLY A 13 8.42 8.53 -0.37
CA GLY A 13 7.26 7.64 -0.44
C GLY A 13 7.42 6.41 0.45
N SER A 14 8.63 5.82 0.49
CA SER A 14 8.96 4.70 1.37
C SER A 14 8.88 5.08 2.86
N ASP A 15 9.37 6.27 3.22
CA ASP A 15 9.34 6.75 4.61
C ASP A 15 7.91 7.01 5.09
N ILE A 16 7.10 7.66 4.25
CA ILE A 16 5.68 7.92 4.52
C ILE A 16 4.91 6.60 4.60
N LEU A 17 5.21 5.64 3.72
CA LEU A 17 4.58 4.32 3.78
C LEU A 17 4.89 3.63 5.12
N LYS A 18 6.15 3.64 5.58
CA LYS A 18 6.51 3.10 6.91
C LYS A 18 5.74 3.79 8.03
N GLN A 19 5.61 5.12 7.98
CA GLN A 19 4.88 5.90 8.97
C GLN A 19 3.38 5.57 8.99
N ILE A 20 2.75 5.44 7.82
CA ILE A 20 1.33 5.06 7.71
C ILE A 20 1.11 3.65 8.26
N ILE A 21 1.98 2.70 7.88
CA ILE A 21 1.85 1.30 8.29
C ILE A 21 2.04 1.14 9.79
N SER A 22 3.02 1.81 10.39
CA SER A 22 3.22 1.74 11.85
C SER A 22 2.02 2.30 12.62
N ARG A 23 1.35 3.34 12.09
CA ARG A 23 0.14 3.91 12.68
C ARG A 23 -1.08 3.01 12.52
N ARG A 24 -1.27 2.42 11.34
CA ARG A 24 -2.50 1.71 10.94
C ARG A 24 -2.46 0.20 11.15
N VAL A 25 -1.27 -0.37 11.29
CA VAL A 25 -1.04 -1.81 11.45
C VAL A 25 -0.06 -2.02 12.63
N PRO A 26 -0.46 -1.72 13.88
CA PRO A 26 0.44 -1.80 15.04
C PRO A 26 1.05 -3.19 15.27
N GLN A 27 0.40 -4.24 14.77
CA GLN A 27 0.90 -5.61 14.79
C GLN A 27 2.12 -5.86 13.90
N TRP A 28 2.48 -4.90 13.03
CA TRP A 28 3.68 -4.94 12.19
C TRP A 28 4.72 -3.94 12.74
N PRO A 29 5.45 -4.29 13.83
CA PRO A 29 6.36 -3.36 14.50
C PRO A 29 7.54 -2.93 13.61
N ASN A 30 7.91 -3.77 12.65
CA ASN A 30 8.94 -3.50 11.66
C ASN A 30 8.37 -2.99 10.32
N GLY A 31 7.05 -2.77 10.25
CA GLY A 31 6.34 -2.36 9.04
C GLY A 31 6.37 -3.42 7.94
N LEU A 32 6.50 -2.95 6.70
CA LEU A 32 6.58 -3.79 5.50
C LEU A 32 7.93 -4.48 5.39
N ARG A 33 7.94 -5.68 4.81
CA ARG A 33 9.16 -6.39 4.39
C ARG A 33 9.81 -5.66 3.22
N ASP A 34 11.11 -5.85 3.02
CA ASP A 34 11.88 -5.13 1.98
C ASP A 34 11.26 -5.26 0.59
N TYR A 35 10.87 -6.47 0.18
CA TYR A 35 10.26 -6.69 -1.13
C TYR A 35 8.86 -6.06 -1.26
N GLN A 36 8.11 -5.94 -0.16
CA GLN A 36 6.83 -5.22 -0.14
C GLN A 36 7.08 -3.72 -0.27
N LEU A 37 8.06 -3.19 0.48
CA LEU A 37 8.44 -1.78 0.44
C LEU A 37 8.99 -1.36 -0.93
N GLU A 38 9.68 -2.25 -1.64
CA GLU A 38 10.15 -1.99 -3.00
C GLU A 38 9.00 -1.90 -4.03
N ASN A 39 7.94 -2.69 -3.83
CA ASN A 39 6.94 -2.93 -4.87
C ASN A 39 5.57 -2.27 -4.62
N ILE A 40 5.13 -2.11 -3.36
CA ILE A 40 3.86 -1.42 -3.05
C ILE A 40 3.85 0.04 -3.53
N PRO A 41 4.94 0.83 -3.44
CA PRO A 41 4.98 2.15 -4.04
C PRO A 41 4.70 2.17 -5.55
N ARG A 42 5.07 1.10 -6.27
CA ARG A 42 4.78 0.95 -7.70
C ARG A 42 3.28 0.73 -7.93
N VAL A 43 2.61 -0.05 -7.07
CA VAL A 43 1.16 -0.23 -7.10
C VAL A 43 0.43 1.10 -6.82
N LEU A 44 0.89 1.84 -5.81
CA LEU A 44 0.37 3.18 -5.48
C LEU A 44 0.59 4.20 -6.61
N ALA A 45 1.67 4.04 -7.37
CA ALA A 45 1.93 4.80 -8.60
C ALA A 45 1.14 4.31 -9.83
N GLY A 46 0.29 3.27 -9.67
CA GLY A 46 -0.53 2.72 -10.75
C GLY A 46 0.21 1.83 -11.74
N GLN A 47 1.40 1.33 -11.39
CA GLN A 47 2.17 0.42 -12.23
C GLN A 47 1.63 -1.02 -12.14
N ASN A 48 1.67 -1.74 -13.25
CA ASN A 48 1.40 -3.18 -13.29
C ASN A 48 2.64 -3.94 -12.82
N ILE A 49 2.48 -4.88 -11.88
CA ILE A 49 3.57 -5.66 -11.32
C ILE A 49 3.27 -7.16 -11.38
N LEU A 50 4.32 -7.97 -11.51
CA LEU A 50 4.27 -9.43 -11.39
C LEU A 50 5.23 -9.83 -10.26
N VAL A 51 4.69 -10.41 -9.19
CA VAL A 51 5.45 -10.72 -7.97
C VAL A 51 5.48 -12.23 -7.76
N PHE A 52 6.69 -12.80 -7.74
CA PHE A 52 6.94 -14.18 -7.36
C PHE A 52 7.55 -14.20 -5.96
N THR A 53 6.83 -14.78 -5.00
CA THR A 53 7.37 -15.01 -3.66
C THR A 53 6.75 -16.25 -3.02
N ALA A 54 7.46 -16.82 -2.04
CA ALA A 54 7.08 -17.98 -1.27
C ALA A 54 5.67 -17.86 -0.65
N THR A 55 5.05 -19.00 -0.37
CA THR A 55 3.81 -19.08 0.40
C THR A 55 4.04 -18.53 1.82
N GLY A 56 3.05 -17.80 2.35
CA GLY A 56 3.16 -17.18 3.67
C GLY A 56 4.01 -15.89 3.71
N ASP A 57 4.56 -15.45 2.57
CA ASP A 57 5.43 -14.27 2.56
C ASP A 57 4.67 -12.92 2.66
N GLY A 58 3.34 -12.95 2.63
CA GLY A 58 2.49 -11.78 2.81
C GLY A 58 2.04 -11.09 1.52
N LYS A 59 1.83 -11.86 0.43
CA LYS A 59 1.36 -11.34 -0.87
C LYS A 59 0.04 -10.54 -0.80
N SER A 60 -0.80 -10.80 0.19
CA SER A 60 -2.06 -10.08 0.37
C SER A 60 -1.87 -8.56 0.56
N SER A 61 -0.72 -8.16 1.13
CA SER A 61 -0.39 -6.75 1.33
C SER A 61 -0.42 -5.92 0.04
N PHE A 62 -0.24 -6.54 -1.13
CA PHE A 62 -0.21 -5.84 -2.41
C PHE A 62 -1.56 -5.27 -2.85
N TYR A 63 -2.67 -5.78 -2.31
CA TYR A 63 -3.99 -5.18 -2.54
C TYR A 63 -4.55 -4.52 -1.27
N ASP A 64 -4.19 -4.95 -0.06
CA ASP A 64 -4.72 -4.34 1.17
C ASP A 64 -4.06 -3.00 1.52
N ILE A 65 -2.73 -2.94 1.45
CA ILE A 65 -1.97 -1.77 1.87
C ILE A 65 -2.25 -0.54 0.99
N PRO A 66 -2.35 -0.64 -0.36
CA PRO A 66 -2.70 0.51 -1.17
C PRO A 66 -4.05 1.14 -0.79
N LEU A 67 -5.04 0.33 -0.42
CA LEU A 67 -6.35 0.82 0.03
C LEU A 67 -6.21 1.57 1.37
N LEU A 68 -5.46 0.99 2.30
CA LEU A 68 -5.22 1.57 3.62
C LEU A 68 -4.49 2.93 3.52
N VAL A 69 -3.51 3.02 2.63
CA VAL A 69 -2.74 4.25 2.38
C VAL A 69 -3.62 5.35 1.81
N HIS A 70 -4.43 5.06 0.79
CA HIS A 70 -5.37 6.05 0.24
C HIS A 70 -6.37 6.53 1.30
N LYS A 71 -6.89 5.61 2.14
CA LYS A 71 -7.77 5.96 3.25
C LYS A 71 -7.10 6.88 4.27
N GLU A 72 -5.88 6.55 4.72
CA GLU A 72 -5.15 7.36 5.69
C GLU A 72 -4.87 8.78 5.19
N LEU A 73 -4.44 8.92 3.93
CA LEU A 73 -4.18 10.23 3.33
C LEU A 73 -5.47 11.05 3.17
N SER A 74 -6.59 10.41 2.83
CA SER A 74 -7.89 11.07 2.72
C SER A 74 -8.42 11.53 4.08
N GLU A 75 -8.20 10.75 5.14
CA GLU A 75 -8.62 11.07 6.51
C GLU A 75 -7.72 12.13 7.15
N ASN A 76 -6.47 12.29 6.69
CA ASN A 76 -5.46 13.15 7.31
C ASN A 76 -4.63 13.97 6.29
N PRO A 77 -5.25 14.80 5.42
CA PRO A 77 -4.57 15.45 4.30
C PRO A 77 -3.48 16.45 4.73
N GLY A 78 -3.51 16.95 5.97
CA GLY A 78 -2.52 17.90 6.50
C GLY A 78 -1.31 17.24 7.18
N LEU A 79 -1.32 15.92 7.40
CA LEU A 79 -0.23 15.23 8.11
C LEU A 79 0.89 14.75 7.20
N TYR A 80 0.68 14.75 5.87
CA TYR A 80 1.56 14.14 4.90
C TYR A 80 1.86 15.09 3.73
N PRO A 81 3.00 14.92 3.03
CA PRO A 81 3.23 15.56 1.74
C PRO A 81 2.09 15.25 0.75
N PRO A 82 1.86 16.12 -0.25
CA PRO A 82 0.80 15.91 -1.23
C PRO A 82 1.15 14.73 -2.14
N PHE A 83 0.55 13.56 -1.88
CA PHE A 83 0.60 12.39 -2.77
C PHE A 83 -0.68 12.27 -3.60
N PRO A 84 -0.66 11.54 -4.73
CA PRO A 84 -1.87 11.13 -5.43
C PRO A 84 -2.75 10.24 -4.52
N VAL A 85 -4.00 10.67 -4.29
CA VAL A 85 -5.00 9.95 -3.50
C VAL A 85 -6.18 9.57 -4.40
N ARG A 86 -6.64 8.32 -4.31
CA ARG A 86 -7.89 7.88 -4.94
C ARG A 86 -9.04 8.14 -3.96
N GLU A 87 -10.08 8.82 -4.42
CA GLU A 87 -11.28 9.12 -3.62
C GLU A 87 -12.03 7.85 -3.18
N HIS A 88 -12.11 6.87 -4.09
CA HIS A 88 -12.75 5.58 -3.84
C HIS A 88 -11.77 4.44 -4.14
N PRO A 89 -10.79 4.19 -3.26
CA PRO A 89 -9.82 3.13 -3.49
C PRO A 89 -10.53 1.77 -3.44
N THR A 90 -10.43 1.00 -4.52
CA THR A 90 -11.07 -0.32 -4.66
C THR A 90 -10.04 -1.34 -5.15
N ALA A 91 -10.06 -2.54 -4.58
CA ALA A 91 -9.30 -3.69 -5.06
C ALA A 91 -10.26 -4.81 -5.46
N ILE A 92 -9.99 -5.45 -6.60
CA ILE A 92 -10.66 -6.67 -7.03
C ILE A 92 -9.63 -7.78 -7.00
N VAL A 93 -9.86 -8.78 -6.16
CA VAL A 93 -8.98 -9.94 -6.02
C VAL A 93 -9.68 -11.15 -6.62
N VAL A 94 -9.10 -11.71 -7.67
CA VAL A 94 -9.60 -12.94 -8.29
C VAL A 94 -8.72 -14.09 -7.81
N THR A 95 -9.34 -15.08 -7.19
CA THR A 95 -8.66 -16.27 -6.68
C THR A 95 -9.10 -17.51 -7.45
N PRO A 96 -8.25 -18.54 -7.54
CA PRO A 96 -8.60 -19.79 -8.23
C PRO A 96 -9.66 -20.63 -7.50
N THR A 97 -9.88 -20.40 -6.19
CA THR A 97 -10.81 -21.21 -5.38
C THR A 97 -11.65 -20.36 -4.45
N LYS A 98 -12.89 -20.81 -4.21
CA LYS A 98 -13.81 -20.18 -3.24
C LYS A 98 -13.22 -20.15 -1.83
N GLY A 99 -12.66 -21.27 -1.37
CA GLY A 99 -12.05 -21.34 -0.04
C GLY A 99 -10.92 -20.34 0.17
N LEU A 100 -10.14 -20.04 -0.88
CA LEU A 100 -9.13 -18.98 -0.79
C LEU A 100 -9.79 -17.59 -0.75
N ALA A 101 -10.82 -17.35 -1.56
CA ALA A 101 -11.58 -16.09 -1.51
C ALA A 101 -12.15 -15.83 -0.11
N ASP A 102 -12.70 -16.86 0.54
CA ASP A 102 -13.30 -16.75 1.87
C ASP A 102 -12.25 -16.55 2.98
N SER A 103 -11.02 -17.00 2.77
CA SER A 103 -9.91 -16.89 3.74
C SER A 103 -9.08 -15.61 3.62
N ILE A 104 -9.20 -14.90 2.50
CA ILE A 104 -8.53 -13.62 2.28
C ILE A 104 -9.45 -12.53 2.85
N VAL A 105 -9.20 -12.15 4.10
CA VAL A 105 -9.78 -10.99 4.79
C VAL A 105 -8.69 -10.29 5.58
#